data_AF-A0A950HE97-F1
#
_entry.id   AF-A0A950HE97-F1
#
_cell.length_a   1.000
_cell.length_b   1.000
_cell.length_c   1.000
_cell.angle_alpha   90.00
_cell.angle_beta   90.00
_cell.angle_gamma   90.00
#
_symmetry.space_group_name_H-M   'P 1'
#
loop_
_entity.id
_entity.type
_entity.pdbx_description
1 polymer ?
#
loop_
_entity_poly.entity_id
_entity_poly.type
_entity_poly.pdbx_seq_one_letter_code
_entity_poly.pdbx_strand_id
1 'polypeptide(L)'
;MGESRFLSPAAVALAPLSAPRLFILGGLALIIAGMLFGDIFAVFVLHQNGGRTGAMLLAAAQAAADQDAIGVRNAFGSMAGLLEDRGTKIDTHVHVTDAGYLSLLLALIQPYVAFSAYRKRQLAQSFLAGSIMLAVGIFLIHYVGVAHSPFAVIGWGSVLADAGGALLVLAVAAEMWGLWNHFRANPLELKPEFPGAISWAERALLSGGTLLVLLGFLYGAWYAAFDLYPQERVELRILNDLAIEASSHNPAGIAHAVDDYSGLSAARAVSIAAHSHVIEFGLLALLLSFVQPYIFLSEVWKTRWAVLFLTGSVLL
;
A
#
# COMPACT_ATOMS: atom_id res chain seq x y z
N MET A 1 29.36 47.32 -8.81
CA MET A 1 29.76 46.37 -7.75
C MET A 1 28.51 46.06 -6.94
N GLY A 2 27.85 44.95 -7.27
CA GLY A 2 26.65 44.50 -6.55
C GLY A 2 27.04 43.49 -5.49
N GLU A 3 26.68 43.76 -4.24
CA GLU A 3 26.90 42.86 -3.11
C GLU A 3 26.15 41.54 -3.34
N SER A 4 26.89 40.47 -3.62
CA SER A 4 26.38 39.11 -3.55
C SER A 4 26.13 38.75 -2.08
N ARG A 5 24.89 38.97 -1.60
CA ARG A 5 24.46 38.47 -0.29
C ARG A 5 24.47 36.94 -0.32
N PHE A 6 25.57 36.35 0.13
CA PHE A 6 25.63 34.94 0.47
C PHE A 6 24.65 34.69 1.62
N LEU A 7 23.53 34.01 1.33
CA LEU A 7 22.62 33.55 2.36
C LEU A 7 23.38 32.56 3.26
N SER A 8 23.27 32.75 4.58
CA SER A 8 23.80 31.82 5.58
C SER A 8 23.27 30.40 5.32
N PRO A 9 24.08 29.34 5.52
CA PRO A 9 23.63 27.95 5.44
C PRO A 9 22.37 27.66 6.26
N ALA A 10 22.20 28.35 7.40
CA ALA A 10 21.00 28.24 8.23
C ALA A 10 19.75 28.86 7.58
N ALA A 11 19.92 29.95 6.81
CA ALA A 11 18.83 30.56 6.04
C ALA A 11 18.41 29.71 4.84
N VAL A 12 19.34 28.92 4.27
CA VAL A 12 19.04 27.91 3.24
C VAL A 12 18.32 26.70 3.85
N ALA A 13 18.68 26.30 5.08
CA ALA A 13 18.02 25.21 5.80
C ALA A 13 16.59 25.54 6.28
N LEU A 14 16.30 26.82 6.57
CA LEU A 14 14.98 27.31 6.99
C LEU A 14 14.10 27.80 5.83
N ALA A 15 14.60 27.76 4.60
CA ALA A 15 13.81 28.13 3.43
C ALA A 15 12.64 27.14 3.26
N PRO A 16 11.41 27.62 3.03
CA PRO A 16 10.26 26.75 2.86
C PRO A 16 10.48 25.76 1.72
N LEU A 17 10.24 24.47 1.99
CA LEU A 17 10.37 23.42 0.99
C LEU A 17 9.46 23.70 -0.22
N SER A 18 10.02 23.53 -1.41
CA SER A 18 9.27 23.58 -2.67
C SER A 18 8.35 22.37 -2.79
N ALA A 19 7.30 22.46 -3.60
CA ALA A 19 6.36 21.36 -3.83
C ALA A 19 7.03 20.05 -4.27
N PRO A 20 8.00 20.03 -5.24
CA PRO A 20 8.71 18.79 -5.58
C PRO A 20 9.45 18.18 -4.38
N ARG A 21 10.10 19.01 -3.55
CA ARG A 21 10.81 18.52 -2.36
C ARG A 21 9.86 17.97 -1.30
N LEU A 22 8.70 18.62 -1.11
CA LEU A 22 7.67 18.10 -0.21
C LEU A 22 7.15 16.74 -0.69
N PHE A 23 6.85 16.60 -1.98
CA PHE A 23 6.39 15.33 -2.54
C PHE A 23 7.46 14.23 -2.48
N ILE A 24 8.74 14.54 -2.73
CA ILE A 24 9.83 13.55 -2.62
C ILE A 24 9.99 13.11 -1.16
N LEU A 25 10.18 14.05 -0.24
CA LEU A 25 10.44 13.73 1.17
C LEU A 25 9.22 13.11 1.84
N GLY A 26 8.04 13.66 1.59
CA GLY A 26 6.77 13.13 2.08
C GLY A 26 6.46 11.76 1.49
N GLY A 27 6.71 11.56 0.19
CA GLY A 27 6.50 10.27 -0.47
C GLY A 27 7.40 9.17 0.07
N LEU A 28 8.70 9.46 0.24
CA LEU A 28 9.63 8.52 0.87
C LEU A 28 9.25 8.23 2.32
N ALA A 29 8.85 9.24 3.09
CA ALA A 29 8.42 9.06 4.48
C ALA A 29 7.16 8.19 4.57
N LEU A 30 6.18 8.40 3.69
CA LEU A 30 4.98 7.57 3.59
C LEU A 30 5.33 6.13 3.23
N ILE A 31 6.13 5.90 2.17
CA ILE A 31 6.55 4.55 1.77
C ILE A 31 7.26 3.82 2.93
N ILE A 32 8.22 4.48 3.60
CA ILE A 32 8.93 3.88 4.75
C ILE A 32 7.96 3.58 5.90
N ALA A 33 7.07 4.53 6.24
CA ALA A 33 6.09 4.33 7.31
C ALA A 33 5.12 3.19 6.97
N GLY A 34 4.65 3.12 5.73
CA GLY A 34 3.81 2.04 5.21
C GLY A 34 4.49 0.70 5.33
N MET A 35 5.70 0.54 4.78
CA MET A 35 6.46 -0.71 4.85
C MET A 35 6.74 -1.15 6.30
N LEU A 36 7.22 -0.25 7.16
CA LEU A 36 7.47 -0.57 8.57
C LEU A 36 6.19 -0.99 9.31
N PHE A 37 5.09 -0.30 9.05
CA PHE A 37 3.80 -0.65 9.63
C PHE A 37 3.31 -2.01 9.11
N GLY A 38 3.49 -2.28 7.81
CA GLY A 38 3.18 -3.56 7.18
C GLY A 38 3.95 -4.73 7.80
N ASP A 39 5.25 -4.57 8.01
CA ASP A 39 6.10 -5.61 8.63
C ASP A 39 5.68 -5.89 10.08
N ILE A 40 5.46 -4.85 10.88
CA ILE A 40 4.98 -4.97 12.26
C ILE A 40 3.62 -5.68 12.27
N PHE A 41 2.71 -5.26 11.39
CA PHE A 41 1.40 -5.87 11.26
C PHE A 41 1.49 -7.34 10.84
N ALA A 42 2.33 -7.68 9.87
CA ALA A 42 2.49 -9.04 9.36
C ALA A 42 2.91 -10.01 10.49
N VAL A 43 3.91 -9.62 11.27
CA VAL A 43 4.46 -10.43 12.36
C VAL A 43 3.48 -10.55 13.53
N PHE A 44 2.92 -9.44 13.99
CA PHE A 44 2.20 -9.40 15.27
C PHE A 44 0.69 -9.57 15.15
N VAL A 45 0.11 -9.30 13.98
CA VAL A 45 -1.34 -9.30 13.79
C VAL A 45 -1.77 -10.27 12.70
N LEU A 46 -1.21 -10.19 11.49
CA LEU A 46 -1.66 -11.01 10.36
C LEU A 46 -1.52 -12.51 10.63
N HIS A 47 -0.33 -12.97 11.00
CA HIS A 47 -0.09 -14.40 11.26
C HIS A 47 -0.87 -14.90 12.50
N GLN A 48 -0.97 -14.07 13.55
CA GLN A 48 -1.71 -14.41 14.76
C GLN A 48 -3.22 -14.50 14.51
N ASN A 49 -3.77 -13.52 13.78
CA ASN A 49 -5.18 -13.50 13.42
C ASN A 49 -5.52 -14.66 12.48
N GLY A 50 -4.62 -15.11 11.61
CA GLY A 50 -4.82 -16.32 10.80
C GLY A 50 -5.15 -17.56 11.66
N GLY A 51 -4.32 -17.85 12.67
CA GLY A 51 -4.56 -18.95 13.60
C GLY A 51 -5.85 -18.76 14.42
N ARG A 52 -6.14 -17.53 14.87
CA ARG A 52 -7.36 -17.21 15.61
C ARG A 52 -8.62 -17.35 14.75
N THR A 53 -8.57 -16.98 13.47
CA THR A 53 -9.67 -17.16 12.52
C THR A 53 -9.96 -18.65 12.32
N GLY A 54 -8.93 -19.49 12.16
CA GLY A 54 -9.09 -20.94 12.13
C GLY A 54 -9.75 -21.50 13.40
N ALA A 55 -9.30 -21.05 14.58
CA ALA A 55 -9.91 -21.44 15.85
C ALA A 55 -11.38 -21.01 15.97
N MET A 56 -11.75 -19.81 15.49
CA MET A 56 -13.14 -19.36 15.46
C MET A 56 -13.99 -20.14 14.46
N LEU A 57 -13.42 -20.57 13.34
CA LEU A 57 -14.11 -21.43 12.37
C LEU A 57 -14.38 -22.82 12.95
N LEU A 58 -13.39 -23.39 13.66
CA LEU A 58 -13.56 -24.63 14.41
C LEU A 58 -14.66 -24.51 15.46
N ALA A 59 -14.64 -23.44 16.26
CA ALA A 59 -15.66 -23.19 17.27
C ALA A 59 -17.06 -23.02 16.66
N ALA A 60 -17.17 -22.33 15.52
CA ALA A 60 -18.44 -22.17 14.81
C ALA A 60 -18.98 -23.52 14.31
N ALA A 61 -18.12 -24.36 13.73
CA ALA A 61 -18.52 -25.67 13.23
C ALA A 61 -18.90 -26.65 14.37
N GLN A 62 -18.19 -26.61 15.50
CA GLN A 62 -18.53 -27.37 16.70
C GLN A 62 -19.88 -26.92 17.29
N ALA A 63 -20.08 -25.61 17.45
CA ALA A 63 -21.36 -25.07 17.91
C ALA A 63 -22.53 -25.44 16.96
N ALA A 64 -22.27 -25.48 15.65
CA ALA A 64 -23.26 -25.93 14.68
C ALA A 64 -23.60 -27.42 14.86
N ALA A 65 -22.60 -28.28 15.11
CA ALA A 65 -22.81 -29.69 15.43
C ALA A 65 -23.65 -29.86 16.71
N ASP A 66 -23.38 -29.05 17.72
CA ASP A 66 -24.12 -29.06 19.00
C ASP A 66 -25.51 -28.40 18.91
N GLN A 67 -25.92 -27.94 17.73
CA GLN A 67 -27.15 -27.16 17.50
C GLN A 67 -27.24 -25.88 18.37
N ASP A 68 -26.09 -25.34 18.78
CA ASP A 68 -25.98 -24.11 19.55
C ASP A 68 -25.92 -22.88 18.62
N ALA A 69 -27.10 -22.35 18.29
CA ALA A 69 -27.23 -21.16 17.46
C ALA A 69 -26.56 -19.92 18.07
N ILE A 70 -26.47 -19.82 19.41
CA ILE A 70 -25.82 -18.70 20.10
C ILE A 70 -24.30 -18.82 19.94
N GLY A 71 -23.76 -20.02 20.15
CA GLY A 71 -22.34 -20.34 19.93
C GLY A 71 -21.89 -20.03 18.50
N VAL A 72 -22.67 -20.46 17.50
CA VAL A 72 -22.40 -20.14 16.08
C VAL A 72 -22.34 -18.64 15.85
N ARG A 73 -23.34 -17.89 16.34
CA ARG A 73 -23.40 -16.43 16.20
C ARG A 73 -22.20 -15.73 16.85
N ASN A 74 -21.80 -16.17 18.04
CA ASN A 74 -20.68 -15.59 18.78
C ASN A 74 -19.34 -15.87 18.07
N ALA A 75 -19.16 -17.08 17.55
CA ALA A 75 -17.97 -17.46 16.80
C ALA A 75 -17.84 -16.65 15.50
N PHE A 76 -18.92 -16.51 14.74
CA PHE A 76 -18.93 -15.65 13.53
C PHE A 76 -18.73 -14.17 13.85
N GLY A 77 -19.32 -13.65 14.93
CA GLY A 77 -19.09 -12.28 15.36
C GLY A 77 -17.62 -12.02 15.72
N SER A 78 -16.98 -12.97 16.41
CA SER A 78 -15.56 -12.91 16.74
C SER A 78 -14.68 -12.99 15.49
N MET A 79 -15.03 -13.87 14.55
CA MET A 79 -14.34 -13.99 13.26
C MET A 79 -14.46 -12.71 12.43
N ALA A 80 -15.64 -12.10 12.37
CA ALA A 80 -15.85 -10.82 11.68
C ALA A 80 -14.97 -9.71 12.27
N GLY A 81 -14.89 -9.61 13.61
CA GLY A 81 -14.00 -8.66 14.27
C GLY A 81 -12.51 -8.86 13.94
N LEU A 82 -12.05 -10.12 13.84
CA LEU A 82 -10.67 -10.44 13.43
C LEU A 82 -10.41 -10.09 11.97
N LEU A 83 -11.37 -10.32 11.08
CA LEU A 83 -11.28 -9.99 9.66
C LEU A 83 -11.31 -8.47 9.44
N GLU A 84 -12.12 -7.73 10.19
CA GLU A 84 -12.14 -6.26 10.17
C GLU A 84 -10.84 -5.67 10.74
N ASP A 85 -10.33 -6.22 11.85
CA ASP A 85 -9.02 -5.86 12.39
C ASP A 85 -7.93 -6.05 11.33
N ARG A 86 -7.82 -7.26 10.78
CA ARG A 86 -6.88 -7.57 9.69
C ARG A 86 -7.06 -6.63 8.50
N GLY A 87 -8.30 -6.44 8.03
CA GLY A 87 -8.63 -5.65 6.86
C GLY A 87 -8.21 -4.20 7.00
N THR A 88 -8.58 -3.55 8.10
CA THR A 88 -8.24 -2.14 8.36
C THR A 88 -6.73 -1.89 8.42
N LYS A 89 -5.94 -2.84 8.91
CA LYS A 89 -4.48 -2.67 8.98
C LYS A 89 -3.82 -2.91 7.62
N ILE A 90 -4.24 -3.93 6.87
CA ILE A 90 -3.79 -4.11 5.48
C ILE A 90 -4.12 -2.85 4.68
N ASP A 91 -5.34 -2.35 4.80
CA ASP A 91 -5.81 -1.18 4.06
C ASP A 91 -5.03 0.09 4.43
N THR A 92 -4.74 0.29 5.72
CA THR A 92 -3.86 1.38 6.19
C THR A 92 -2.46 1.26 5.56
N HIS A 93 -1.86 0.06 5.59
CA HIS A 93 -0.53 -0.19 5.03
C HIS A 93 -0.47 0.14 3.54
N VAL A 94 -1.41 -0.39 2.76
CA VAL A 94 -1.45 -0.22 1.30
C VAL A 94 -1.68 1.26 0.96
N HIS A 95 -2.67 1.92 1.58
CA HIS A 95 -2.96 3.32 1.28
C HIS A 95 -1.83 4.29 1.63
N VAL A 96 -1.11 4.05 2.73
CA VAL A 96 0.08 4.86 3.08
C VAL A 96 1.16 4.68 2.02
N THR A 97 1.43 3.44 1.60
CA THR A 97 2.48 3.13 0.64
C THR A 97 2.13 3.68 -0.76
N ASP A 98 0.90 3.47 -1.22
CA ASP A 98 0.39 3.97 -2.50
C ASP A 98 0.35 5.50 -2.56
N ALA A 99 -0.09 6.16 -1.48
CA ALA A 99 -0.01 7.62 -1.40
C ALA A 99 1.44 8.11 -1.50
N GLY A 100 2.39 7.35 -0.95
CA GLY A 100 3.80 7.64 -1.08
C GLY A 100 4.33 7.47 -2.52
N TYR A 101 3.95 6.40 -3.23
CA TYR A 101 4.28 6.22 -4.65
C TYR A 101 3.68 7.33 -5.52
N LEU A 102 2.41 7.66 -5.29
CA LEU A 102 1.72 8.74 -5.98
C LEU A 102 2.39 10.09 -5.69
N SER A 103 2.83 10.32 -4.45
CA SER A 103 3.62 11.51 -4.09
C SER A 103 4.91 11.60 -4.92
N LEU A 104 5.67 10.52 -5.05
CA LEU A 104 6.88 10.51 -5.90
C LEU A 104 6.55 10.78 -7.37
N LEU A 105 5.48 10.19 -7.90
CA LEU A 105 5.02 10.47 -9.26
C LEU A 105 4.63 11.95 -9.44
N LEU A 106 3.87 12.51 -8.49
CA LEU A 106 3.47 13.92 -8.48
C LEU A 106 4.69 14.85 -8.45
N ALA A 107 5.76 14.47 -7.75
CA ALA A 107 7.02 15.22 -7.74
C ALA A 107 7.64 15.35 -9.14
N LEU A 108 7.61 14.27 -9.93
CA LEU A 108 8.20 14.24 -11.28
C LEU A 108 7.45 15.15 -12.25
N ILE A 109 6.12 15.26 -12.12
CA ILE A 109 5.31 16.10 -13.01
C ILE A 109 5.30 17.57 -12.60
N GLN A 110 5.78 17.93 -11.40
CA GLN A 110 5.72 19.30 -10.89
C GLN A 110 6.26 20.39 -11.84
N PRO A 111 7.35 20.18 -12.62
CA PRO A 111 7.81 21.17 -13.59
C PRO A 111 6.73 21.56 -14.61
N TYR A 112 5.86 20.60 -14.95
CA TYR A 112 4.81 20.74 -15.97
C TYR A 112 3.45 21.17 -15.41
N VAL A 113 3.32 21.41 -14.10
CA VAL A 113 2.05 21.86 -13.53
C VAL A 113 1.94 23.38 -13.65
N ALA A 114 0.94 23.92 -14.36
CA ALA A 114 0.78 25.36 -14.60
C ALA A 114 0.16 26.13 -13.42
N PHE A 115 0.79 26.09 -12.25
CA PHE A 115 0.42 26.87 -11.07
C PHE A 115 1.60 27.67 -10.51
N SER A 116 1.28 28.69 -9.71
CA SER A 116 2.32 29.41 -8.94
C SER A 116 2.98 28.48 -7.93
N ALA A 117 4.24 28.75 -7.59
CA ALA A 117 4.99 27.97 -6.59
C ALA A 117 4.25 27.88 -5.25
N TYR A 118 3.56 28.94 -4.85
CA TYR A 118 2.72 28.97 -3.65
C TYR A 118 1.57 27.95 -3.72
N ARG A 119 0.81 27.93 -4.82
CA ARG A 119 -0.32 27.00 -4.99
C ARG A 119 0.14 25.55 -5.08
N LYS A 120 1.20 25.26 -5.83
CA LYS A 120 1.81 23.91 -5.87
C LYS A 120 2.19 23.43 -4.47
N ARG A 121 2.77 24.31 -3.66
CA ARG A 121 3.14 23.98 -2.28
C ARG A 121 1.91 23.68 -1.43
N GLN A 122 0.84 24.46 -1.54
CA GLN A 122 -0.41 24.19 -0.82
C GLN A 122 -1.01 22.85 -1.25
N LEU A 123 -1.04 22.53 -2.55
CA LEU A 123 -1.52 21.24 -3.05
C LEU A 123 -0.70 20.07 -2.49
N ALA A 124 0.63 20.18 -2.48
CA ALA A 124 1.50 19.18 -1.88
C ALA A 124 1.22 18.99 -0.39
N GLN A 125 1.01 20.07 0.37
CA GLN A 125 0.66 20.00 1.79
C GLN A 125 -0.71 19.37 2.01
N SER A 126 -1.71 19.75 1.22
CA SER A 126 -3.07 19.17 1.28
C SER A 126 -3.06 17.68 0.94
N PHE A 127 -2.30 17.28 -0.07
CA PHE A 127 -2.12 15.87 -0.45
C PHE A 127 -1.51 15.05 0.69
N LEU A 128 -0.39 15.52 1.27
CA LEU A 128 0.28 14.82 2.36
C LEU A 128 -0.58 14.78 3.63
N ALA A 129 -1.27 15.87 3.97
CA ALA A 129 -2.21 15.91 5.09
C ALA A 129 -3.37 14.93 4.88
N GLY A 130 -3.96 14.92 3.68
CA GLY A 130 -5.00 13.95 3.32
C GLY A 130 -4.51 12.51 3.41
N SER A 131 -3.24 12.25 3.08
CA SER A 131 -2.66 10.89 3.07
C SER A 131 -2.56 10.36 4.50
N ILE A 132 -2.11 11.22 5.42
CA ILE A 132 -2.03 10.92 6.84
C ILE A 132 -3.42 10.76 7.44
N MET A 133 -4.35 11.66 7.11
CA MET A 133 -5.74 11.57 7.58
C MET A 133 -6.43 10.29 7.12
N LEU A 134 -6.25 9.91 5.85
CA LEU A 134 -6.79 8.67 5.28
C LEU A 134 -6.29 7.46 6.07
N ALA A 135 -4.97 7.33 6.20
CA ALA A 135 -4.33 6.23 6.91
C ALA A 135 -4.77 6.11 8.37
N VAL A 136 -4.74 7.23 9.11
CA VAL A 136 -5.16 7.27 10.51
C VAL A 136 -6.66 6.95 10.62
N GLY A 137 -7.48 7.48 9.73
CA GLY A 137 -8.92 7.20 9.68
C GLY A 137 -9.20 5.71 9.52
N ILE A 138 -8.60 5.07 8.50
CA ILE A 138 -8.76 3.64 8.21
C ILE A 138 -8.33 2.80 9.43
N PHE A 139 -7.16 3.08 9.99
CA PHE A 139 -6.66 2.36 11.15
C PHE A 139 -7.64 2.41 12.34
N LEU A 140 -8.28 3.56 12.55
CA LEU A 140 -9.23 3.80 13.63
C LEU A 140 -10.61 3.16 13.41
N ILE A 141 -10.97 2.73 12.19
CA ILE A 141 -12.27 2.13 11.90
C ILE A 141 -12.55 0.96 12.85
N HIS A 142 -11.59 0.04 13.00
CA HIS A 142 -11.75 -1.11 13.88
C HIS A 142 -11.88 -0.75 15.36
N TYR A 143 -11.18 0.29 15.83
CA TYR A 143 -11.13 0.62 17.25
C TYR A 143 -12.28 1.49 17.72
N VAL A 144 -12.73 2.41 16.87
CA VAL A 144 -13.80 3.36 17.21
C VAL A 144 -15.15 2.82 16.73
N GLY A 145 -15.18 2.07 15.62
CA GLY A 145 -16.42 1.62 14.99
C GLY A 145 -17.41 2.78 14.85
N VAL A 146 -18.68 2.53 15.14
CA VAL A 146 -19.75 3.55 15.16
C VAL A 146 -19.88 4.28 16.52
N ALA A 147 -18.96 4.07 17.46
CA ALA A 147 -19.07 4.66 18.80
C ALA A 147 -19.06 6.18 18.71
N HIS A 148 -20.05 6.80 19.37
CA HIS A 148 -20.26 8.26 19.39
C HIS A 148 -20.44 8.91 18.01
N SER A 149 -20.71 8.13 16.97
CA SER A 149 -21.01 8.66 15.65
C SER A 149 -22.43 9.23 15.59
N PRO A 150 -22.66 10.35 14.88
CA PRO A 150 -24.02 10.81 14.57
C PRO A 150 -24.72 9.90 13.55
N PHE A 151 -24.01 8.96 12.91
CA PHE A 151 -24.55 8.03 11.91
C PHE A 151 -24.70 6.61 12.47
N ALA A 152 -25.73 5.90 12.00
CA ALA A 152 -26.01 4.53 12.47
C ALA A 152 -25.05 3.47 11.90
N VAL A 153 -24.37 3.76 10.79
CA VAL A 153 -23.56 2.78 10.05
C VAL A 153 -22.15 3.25 9.72
N ILE A 154 -21.81 4.51 9.97
CA ILE A 154 -20.51 5.11 9.65
C ILE A 154 -19.87 5.62 10.92
N GLY A 155 -18.63 5.24 11.18
CA GLY A 155 -17.84 5.68 12.32
C GLY A 155 -17.05 6.98 12.09
N TRP A 156 -16.55 7.59 13.16
CA TRP A 156 -15.62 8.73 13.04
C TRP A 156 -14.32 8.36 12.31
N GLY A 157 -13.85 7.12 12.46
CA GLY A 157 -12.70 6.60 11.69
C GLY A 157 -12.97 6.66 10.18
N SER A 158 -14.14 6.18 9.75
CA SER A 158 -14.57 6.22 8.34
C SER A 158 -14.74 7.65 7.82
N VAL A 159 -15.37 8.55 8.60
CA VAL A 159 -15.51 9.97 8.20
C VAL A 159 -14.13 10.63 8.00
N LEU A 160 -13.19 10.35 8.90
CA LEU A 160 -11.82 10.87 8.77
C LEU A 160 -11.11 10.29 7.55
N ALA A 161 -11.27 8.98 7.31
CA ALA A 161 -10.72 8.29 6.15
C ALA A 161 -11.25 8.91 4.84
N ASP A 162 -12.57 9.03 4.70
CA ASP A 162 -13.23 9.59 3.53
C ASP A 162 -12.84 11.05 3.29
N ALA A 163 -12.72 11.86 4.34
CA ALA A 163 -12.26 13.23 4.25
C ALA A 163 -10.80 13.31 3.76
N GLY A 164 -9.93 12.43 4.26
CA GLY A 164 -8.55 12.28 3.79
C GLY A 164 -8.49 11.87 2.32
N GLY A 165 -9.26 10.87 1.93
CA GLY A 165 -9.40 10.43 0.54
C GLY A 165 -9.90 11.54 -0.39
N ALA A 166 -10.89 12.32 0.03
CA ALA A 166 -11.38 13.46 -0.71
C ALA A 166 -10.30 14.53 -0.92
N LEU A 167 -9.49 14.82 0.10
CA LEU A 167 -8.34 15.75 -0.04
C LEU A 167 -7.33 15.24 -1.07
N LEU A 168 -7.03 13.94 -1.09
CA LEU A 168 -6.16 13.33 -2.10
C LEU A 168 -6.72 13.52 -3.50
N VAL A 169 -7.98 13.15 -3.71
CA VAL A 169 -8.65 13.25 -5.01
C VAL A 169 -8.66 14.70 -5.50
N LEU A 170 -9.00 15.65 -4.63
CA LEU A 170 -9.01 17.07 -4.99
C LEU A 170 -7.62 17.60 -5.31
N ALA A 171 -6.59 17.21 -4.55
CA ALA A 171 -5.22 17.61 -4.82
C ALA A 171 -4.73 17.05 -6.16
N VAL A 172 -4.95 15.76 -6.43
CA VAL A 172 -4.58 15.11 -7.70
C VAL A 172 -5.34 15.74 -8.87
N ALA A 173 -6.65 15.97 -8.73
CA ALA A 173 -7.45 16.61 -9.77
C ALA A 173 -6.94 18.02 -10.08
N ALA A 174 -6.53 18.79 -9.06
CA ALA A 174 -5.93 20.09 -9.25
C ALA A 174 -4.57 20.00 -9.97
N GLU A 175 -3.69 19.08 -9.56
CA GLU A 175 -2.40 18.83 -10.24
C GLU A 175 -2.61 18.46 -11.72
N MET A 176 -3.55 17.56 -12.01
CA MET A 176 -3.93 17.15 -13.37
C MET A 176 -4.50 18.31 -14.18
N TRP A 177 -5.32 19.18 -13.57
CA TRP A 177 -5.80 20.40 -14.21
C TRP A 177 -4.65 21.37 -14.53
N GLY A 178 -3.70 21.53 -13.61
CA GLY A 178 -2.49 22.32 -13.84
C GLY A 178 -1.65 21.75 -14.98
N LEU A 179 -1.49 20.43 -15.05
CA LEU A 179 -0.79 19.73 -16.12
C LEU A 179 -1.49 19.92 -17.48
N TRP A 180 -2.80 19.74 -17.52
CA TRP A 180 -3.62 19.98 -18.71
C TRP A 180 -3.47 21.41 -19.23
N ASN A 181 -3.52 22.40 -18.35
CA ASN A 181 -3.35 23.80 -18.72
C ASN A 181 -1.95 24.10 -19.27
N HIS A 182 -0.91 23.45 -18.74
CA HIS A 182 0.44 23.58 -19.27
C HIS A 182 0.53 23.10 -20.71
N PHE A 183 0.03 21.91 -21.01
CA PHE A 183 0.07 21.35 -22.36
C PHE A 183 -0.85 22.08 -23.35
N ARG A 184 -1.95 22.67 -22.89
CA ARG A 184 -2.77 23.56 -23.72
C ARG A 184 -2.07 24.87 -24.06
N ALA A 185 -1.29 25.43 -23.14
CA ALA A 185 -0.61 26.71 -23.32
C ALA A 185 0.73 26.57 -24.08
N ASN A 186 1.47 25.47 -23.87
CA ASN A 186 2.80 25.26 -24.42
C ASN A 186 2.94 23.86 -25.05
N PRO A 187 2.35 23.59 -26.22
CA PRO A 187 2.32 22.25 -26.79
C PRO A 187 3.70 21.66 -27.20
N LEU A 188 4.80 22.43 -27.18
CA LEU A 188 6.05 22.04 -27.85
C LEU A 188 7.38 22.42 -27.16
N GLU A 189 7.41 23.01 -25.95
CA GLU A 189 8.69 23.21 -25.23
C GLU A 189 8.97 22.05 -24.26
N LEU A 190 9.20 20.85 -24.80
CA LEU A 190 9.93 19.80 -24.08
C LEU A 190 11.41 20.20 -24.04
N LYS A 191 11.80 21.07 -23.11
CA LYS A 191 13.22 21.16 -22.74
C LYS A 191 13.56 19.88 -21.99
N PRO A 192 14.48 19.03 -22.49
CA PRO A 192 14.95 17.89 -21.73
C PRO A 192 15.76 18.43 -20.54
N GLU A 193 15.12 18.56 -19.38
CA GLU A 193 15.73 18.98 -18.11
C GLU A 193 16.49 17.83 -17.42
N PHE A 194 17.06 16.89 -18.19
CA PHE A 194 18.02 15.92 -17.68
C PHE A 194 19.40 16.19 -18.29
N PRO A 195 20.17 17.12 -17.71
CA PRO A 195 21.51 17.43 -18.18
C PRO A 195 22.48 16.35 -17.65
N GLY A 196 22.56 15.19 -18.30
CA GLY A 196 23.56 14.19 -17.96
C GLY A 196 23.40 12.83 -18.65
N ALA A 197 24.51 12.13 -18.84
CA ALA A 197 24.49 10.72 -19.18
C ALA A 197 23.88 9.94 -18.00
N ILE A 198 22.84 9.14 -18.28
CA ILE A 198 22.14 8.33 -17.26
C ILE A 198 23.16 7.42 -16.56
N SER A 199 23.23 7.51 -15.23
CA SER A 199 24.18 6.71 -14.45
C SER A 199 23.89 5.21 -14.60
N TRP A 200 24.85 4.36 -14.23
CA TRP A 200 24.59 2.91 -14.24
C TRP A 200 23.45 2.55 -13.27
N ALA A 201 23.44 3.14 -12.08
CA ALA A 201 22.43 2.88 -11.05
C ALA A 201 21.03 3.28 -11.52
N GLU A 202 20.89 4.43 -12.18
CA GLU A 202 19.64 4.88 -12.80
C GLU A 202 19.14 3.88 -13.85
N ARG A 203 20.02 3.46 -14.78
CA ARG A 203 19.65 2.48 -15.81
C ARG A 203 19.28 1.13 -15.22
N ALA A 204 20.03 0.66 -14.22
CA ALA A 204 19.77 -0.60 -13.54
C ALA A 204 18.42 -0.57 -12.81
N LEU A 205 18.11 0.50 -12.07
CA LEU A 205 16.83 0.67 -11.40
C LEU A 205 15.66 0.80 -12.38
N LEU A 206 15.83 1.54 -13.48
CA LEU A 206 14.78 1.69 -14.49
C LEU A 206 14.48 0.37 -15.22
N SER A 207 15.52 -0.31 -15.71
CA SER A 207 15.36 -1.59 -16.42
C SER A 207 14.95 -2.72 -15.47
N GLY A 208 15.60 -2.83 -14.32
CA GLY A 208 15.26 -3.80 -13.27
C GLY A 208 13.84 -3.61 -12.74
N GLY A 209 13.43 -2.36 -12.49
CA GLY A 209 12.06 -2.03 -12.09
C GLY A 209 11.02 -2.45 -13.12
N THR A 210 11.29 -2.17 -14.40
CA THR A 210 10.41 -2.59 -15.51
C THR A 210 10.31 -4.11 -15.56
N LEU A 211 11.43 -4.83 -15.44
CA LEU A 211 11.45 -6.29 -15.43
C LEU A 211 10.69 -6.86 -14.24
N LEU A 212 10.85 -6.30 -13.04
CA LEU A 212 10.10 -6.70 -11.85
C LEU A 212 8.59 -6.53 -12.05
N VAL A 213 8.13 -5.35 -12.52
CA VAL A 213 6.71 -5.13 -12.81
C VAL A 213 6.17 -6.15 -13.81
N LEU A 214 6.90 -6.41 -14.90
CA LEU A 214 6.51 -7.41 -15.91
C LEU A 214 6.46 -8.82 -15.31
N LEU A 215 7.46 -9.22 -14.53
CA LEU A 215 7.50 -10.52 -13.86
C LEU A 215 6.33 -10.68 -12.88
N GLY A 216 6.02 -9.64 -12.11
CA GLY A 216 4.87 -9.60 -11.22
C GLY A 216 3.57 -9.83 -11.97
N PHE A 217 3.32 -9.08 -13.06
CA PHE A 217 2.13 -9.29 -13.90
C PHE A 217 2.06 -10.69 -14.53
N LEU A 218 3.18 -11.21 -15.04
CA LEU A 218 3.24 -12.56 -15.61
C LEU A 218 2.94 -13.63 -14.57
N TYR A 219 3.51 -13.51 -13.37
CA TYR A 219 3.25 -14.42 -12.27
C TYR A 219 1.78 -14.34 -11.82
N GLY A 220 1.22 -13.13 -11.68
CA GLY A 220 -0.19 -12.95 -11.32
C GLY A 220 -1.14 -13.55 -12.35
N ALA A 221 -0.86 -13.36 -13.65
CA ALA A 221 -1.65 -13.96 -14.73
C ALA A 221 -1.55 -15.49 -14.72
N TRP A 222 -0.35 -16.03 -14.52
CA TRP A 222 -0.14 -17.48 -14.39
C TRP A 222 -0.90 -18.04 -13.18
N TYR A 223 -0.75 -17.41 -12.00
CA TYR A 223 -1.43 -17.81 -10.77
C TYR A 223 -2.95 -17.77 -10.91
N ALA A 224 -3.50 -16.70 -11.48
CA ALA A 224 -4.92 -16.57 -11.74
C ALA A 224 -5.44 -17.67 -12.68
N ALA A 225 -4.68 -18.02 -13.72
CA ALA A 225 -5.09 -19.03 -14.70
C ALA A 225 -5.01 -20.47 -14.16
N PHE A 226 -3.96 -20.79 -13.41
CA PHE A 226 -3.63 -22.18 -13.09
C PHE A 226 -3.89 -22.57 -11.64
N ASP A 227 -3.87 -21.63 -10.69
CA ASP A 227 -3.97 -21.96 -9.26
C ASP A 227 -5.24 -21.37 -8.63
N LEU A 228 -5.60 -20.12 -8.93
CA LEU A 228 -6.71 -19.43 -8.25
C LEU A 228 -8.04 -20.17 -8.42
N TYR A 229 -8.47 -20.45 -9.65
CA TYR A 229 -9.76 -21.12 -9.89
C TYR A 229 -9.80 -22.57 -9.37
N PRO A 230 -8.74 -23.40 -9.49
CA PRO A 230 -8.68 -24.66 -8.77
C PRO A 230 -8.78 -24.51 -7.25
N GLN A 231 -8.07 -23.56 -6.66
CA GLN A 231 -8.12 -23.31 -5.21
C GLN A 231 -9.52 -22.88 -4.76
N GLU A 232 -10.23 -22.04 -5.50
CA GLU A 232 -11.62 -21.67 -5.19
C GLU A 232 -12.55 -22.90 -5.18
N ARG A 233 -12.36 -23.84 -6.12
CA ARG A 233 -13.12 -25.09 -6.12
C ARG A 233 -12.78 -25.99 -4.94
N VAL A 234 -11.51 -26.04 -4.52
CA VAL A 234 -11.08 -26.78 -3.34
C VAL A 234 -11.65 -26.16 -2.07
N GLU A 235 -11.65 -24.83 -1.96
CA GLU A 235 -12.24 -24.10 -0.83
C GLU A 235 -13.72 -24.42 -0.66
N LEU A 236 -14.50 -24.39 -1.75
CA LEU A 236 -15.92 -24.76 -1.72
C LEU A 236 -16.12 -26.22 -1.26
N ARG A 237 -15.24 -27.13 -1.68
CA ARG A 237 -15.29 -28.53 -1.23
C ARG A 237 -15.03 -28.63 0.27
N ILE A 238 -13.97 -27.97 0.77
CA ILE A 238 -13.63 -27.98 2.19
C ILE A 238 -14.77 -27.40 3.04
N LEU A 239 -15.39 -26.31 2.60
CA LEU A 239 -16.53 -25.72 3.31
C LEU A 239 -17.77 -26.64 3.31
N ASN A 240 -18.00 -27.36 2.21
CA ASN A 240 -19.06 -28.36 2.14
C ASN A 240 -18.78 -29.56 3.06
N ASP A 241 -17.54 -30.06 3.06
CA ASP A 241 -17.11 -31.14 3.95
C ASP A 241 -17.26 -30.70 5.41
N LEU A 242 -16.84 -29.48 5.76
CA LEU A 242 -17.04 -28.92 7.09
C LEU A 242 -18.52 -28.93 7.52
N ALA A 243 -19.44 -28.57 6.62
CA ALA A 243 -20.88 -28.61 6.89
C ALA A 243 -21.40 -30.06 7.06
N ILE A 244 -20.93 -31.00 6.25
CA ILE A 244 -21.28 -32.43 6.35
C ILE A 244 -20.78 -33.00 7.67
N GLU A 245 -19.53 -32.77 8.02
CA GLU A 245 -18.92 -33.26 9.25
C GLU A 245 -19.57 -32.65 10.51
N ALA A 246 -19.93 -31.35 10.45
CA ALA A 246 -20.72 -30.71 11.49
C ALA A 246 -22.10 -31.37 11.65
N SER A 247 -22.81 -31.61 10.54
CA SER A 247 -24.13 -32.28 10.58
C SER A 247 -24.05 -33.72 11.11
N SER A 248 -22.93 -34.39 10.86
CA SER A 248 -22.66 -35.77 11.30
C SER A 248 -22.09 -35.85 12.71
N HIS A 249 -21.92 -34.71 13.41
CA HIS A 249 -21.33 -34.62 14.74
C HIS A 249 -19.95 -35.29 14.82
N ASN A 250 -19.13 -35.15 13.78
CA ASN A 250 -17.80 -35.75 13.70
C ASN A 250 -16.70 -34.71 14.04
N PRO A 251 -16.26 -34.59 15.30
CA PRO A 251 -15.30 -33.56 15.71
C PRO A 251 -13.93 -33.71 15.03
N ALA A 252 -13.51 -34.92 14.69
CA ALA A 252 -12.26 -35.16 13.98
C ALA A 252 -12.33 -34.68 12.53
N GLY A 253 -13.46 -34.94 11.85
CA GLY A 253 -13.72 -34.45 10.49
C GLY A 253 -13.79 -32.93 10.43
N ILE A 254 -14.47 -32.30 11.40
CA ILE A 254 -14.51 -30.83 11.54
C ILE A 254 -13.10 -30.26 11.68
N ALA A 255 -12.29 -30.80 12.58
CA ALA A 255 -10.92 -30.31 12.81
C ALA A 255 -10.05 -30.43 11.56
N HIS A 256 -10.15 -31.55 10.83
CA HIS A 256 -9.42 -31.77 9.58
C HIS A 256 -9.83 -30.75 8.50
N ALA A 257 -11.14 -30.53 8.29
CA ALA A 257 -11.61 -29.57 7.30
C ALA A 257 -11.19 -28.13 7.61
N VAL A 258 -11.13 -27.73 8.89
CA VAL A 258 -10.62 -26.41 9.29
C VAL A 258 -9.11 -26.26 9.04
N ASP A 259 -8.34 -27.32 9.27
CA ASP A 259 -6.90 -27.33 8.99
C ASP A 259 -6.64 -27.21 7.49
N ASP A 260 -7.37 -27.99 6.67
CA ASP A 260 -7.32 -27.89 5.21
C ASP A 260 -7.65 -26.47 4.70
N TYR A 261 -8.70 -25.86 5.25
CA TYR A 261 -9.08 -24.48 4.91
C TYR A 261 -7.97 -23.49 5.26
N SER A 262 -7.36 -23.66 6.44
CA SER A 262 -6.30 -22.78 6.93
C SER A 262 -5.03 -22.92 6.10
N GLY A 263 -4.65 -24.14 5.71
CA GLY A 263 -3.54 -24.42 4.79
C GLY A 263 -3.75 -23.79 3.41
N LEU A 264 -4.96 -23.93 2.85
CA LEU A 264 -5.32 -23.34 1.55
C LEU A 264 -5.27 -21.81 1.59
N SER A 265 -5.82 -21.20 2.64
CA SER A 265 -5.83 -19.75 2.84
C SER A 265 -4.40 -19.18 2.97
N ALA A 266 -3.53 -19.87 3.71
CA ALA A 266 -2.12 -19.49 3.84
C ALA A 266 -1.39 -19.56 2.50
N ALA A 267 -1.56 -20.64 1.73
CA ALA A 267 -0.95 -20.79 0.41
C ALA A 267 -1.40 -19.67 -0.55
N ARG A 268 -2.70 -19.37 -0.58
CA ARG A 268 -3.26 -18.27 -1.37
C ARG A 268 -2.67 -16.92 -0.97
N ALA A 269 -2.57 -16.64 0.33
CA ALA A 269 -2.02 -15.39 0.84
C ALA A 269 -0.56 -15.19 0.40
N VAL A 270 0.26 -16.24 0.45
CA VAL A 270 1.67 -16.18 -0.01
C VAL A 270 1.75 -15.86 -1.50
N SER A 271 0.96 -16.53 -2.35
CA SER A 271 0.98 -16.26 -3.79
C SER A 271 0.50 -14.84 -4.13
N ILE A 272 -0.54 -14.35 -3.46
CA ILE A 272 -1.02 -12.97 -3.67
C ILE A 272 0.05 -11.97 -3.23
N ALA A 273 0.69 -12.18 -2.07
CA ALA A 273 1.72 -11.30 -1.56
C ALA A 273 2.97 -11.27 -2.47
N ALA A 274 3.40 -12.43 -2.98
CA ALA A 274 4.52 -12.50 -3.92
C ALA A 274 4.23 -11.69 -5.20
N HIS A 275 3.02 -11.82 -5.74
CA HIS A 275 2.59 -11.04 -6.91
C HIS A 275 2.63 -9.52 -6.64
N SER A 276 2.01 -9.06 -5.54
CA SER A 276 1.91 -7.64 -5.25
C SER A 276 3.26 -7.02 -4.91
N HIS A 277 4.07 -7.65 -4.05
CA HIS A 277 5.36 -7.12 -3.64
C HIS A 277 6.33 -6.97 -4.81
N VAL A 278 6.40 -7.95 -5.72
CA VAL A 278 7.27 -7.86 -6.89
C VAL A 278 6.92 -6.64 -7.76
N ILE A 279 5.63 -6.34 -7.93
CA ILE A 279 5.18 -5.15 -8.65
C ILE A 279 5.53 -3.88 -7.87
N GLU A 280 5.26 -3.83 -6.58
CA GLU A 280 5.53 -2.67 -5.72
C GLU A 280 7.02 -2.32 -5.71
N PHE A 281 7.90 -3.29 -5.51
CA PHE A 281 9.34 -3.06 -5.58
C PHE A 281 9.79 -2.65 -6.99
N GLY A 282 9.16 -3.19 -8.03
CA GLY A 282 9.39 -2.76 -9.41
C GLY A 282 9.05 -1.28 -9.62
N LEU A 283 7.88 -0.84 -9.17
CA LEU A 283 7.44 0.56 -9.21
C LEU A 283 8.36 1.47 -8.39
N LEU A 284 8.75 1.03 -7.19
CA LEU A 284 9.70 1.76 -6.36
C LEU A 284 11.06 1.91 -7.07
N ALA A 285 11.57 0.87 -7.73
CA ALA A 285 12.81 0.96 -8.50
C ALA A 285 12.69 1.98 -9.63
N LEU A 286 11.58 1.96 -10.38
CA LEU A 286 11.30 2.93 -11.44
C LEU A 286 11.31 4.35 -10.90
N LEU A 287 10.59 4.62 -9.82
CA LEU A 287 10.53 5.94 -9.20
C LEU A 287 11.90 6.38 -8.66
N LEU A 288 12.61 5.48 -7.98
CA LEU A 288 13.95 5.75 -7.46
C LEU A 288 14.95 6.07 -8.58
N SER A 289 14.80 5.48 -9.78
CA SER A 289 15.66 5.81 -10.93
C SER A 289 15.62 7.30 -11.26
N PHE A 290 14.47 7.96 -11.13
CA PHE A 290 14.35 9.41 -11.36
C PHE A 290 14.78 10.25 -10.17
N VAL A 291 14.83 9.67 -8.96
CA VAL A 291 15.26 10.34 -7.73
C VAL A 291 16.78 10.28 -7.55
N GLN A 292 17.47 9.27 -8.10
CA GLN A 292 18.92 9.07 -7.97
C GLN A 292 19.78 10.33 -8.24
N PRO A 293 19.49 11.18 -9.24
CA PRO A 293 20.27 12.40 -9.49
C PRO A 293 20.26 13.39 -8.32
N TYR A 294 19.23 13.34 -7.47
CA TYR A 294 19.07 14.22 -6.31
C TYR A 294 19.71 13.66 -5.04
N ILE A 295 20.25 12.44 -5.08
CA ILE A 295 20.89 11.78 -3.93
C ILE A 295 22.40 12.09 -3.94
N PHE A 296 22.85 12.80 -2.91
CA PHE A 296 24.26 13.19 -2.72
C PHE A 296 25.12 12.06 -2.13
N LEU A 297 25.05 10.86 -2.73
CA LEU A 297 25.92 9.74 -2.43
C LEU A 297 26.95 9.55 -3.55
N SER A 298 28.08 8.92 -3.23
CA SER A 298 29.05 8.52 -4.26
C SER A 298 28.44 7.47 -5.20
N GLU A 299 28.87 7.43 -6.46
CA GLU A 299 28.39 6.47 -7.47
C GLU A 299 28.58 5.00 -7.05
N VAL A 300 29.62 4.69 -6.29
CA VAL A 300 29.85 3.34 -5.72
C VAL A 300 28.72 2.94 -4.79
N TRP A 301 28.29 3.85 -3.91
CA TRP A 301 27.18 3.61 -2.99
C TRP A 301 25.85 3.52 -3.72
N LYS A 302 25.58 4.39 -4.70
CA LYS A 302 24.36 4.30 -5.51
C LYS A 302 24.26 2.96 -6.24
N THR A 303 25.36 2.49 -6.81
CA THR A 303 25.46 1.20 -7.48
C THR A 303 25.19 0.03 -6.53
N ARG A 304 25.83 0.03 -5.34
CA ARG A 304 25.61 -0.99 -4.32
C ARG A 304 24.15 -1.04 -3.85
N TRP A 305 23.55 0.13 -3.63
CA TRP A 305 22.14 0.23 -3.26
C TRP A 305 21.21 -0.29 -4.34
N ALA A 306 21.46 0.05 -5.60
CA ALA A 306 20.66 -0.47 -6.72
C ALA A 306 20.74 -2.00 -6.83
N VAL A 307 21.94 -2.58 -6.70
CA VAL A 307 22.13 -4.04 -6.71
C VAL A 307 21.45 -4.70 -5.51
N LEU A 308 21.65 -4.16 -4.31
CA LEU A 308 21.05 -4.68 -3.08
C LEU A 308 19.53 -4.65 -3.17
N PHE A 309 18.96 -3.52 -3.61
CA PHE A 309 17.53 -3.34 -3.78
C PHE A 309 16.97 -4.36 -4.76
N LEU A 310 17.47 -4.41 -6.00
CA LEU A 310 16.95 -5.30 -7.04
C LEU A 310 17.11 -6.78 -6.68
N THR A 311 18.24 -7.16 -6.07
CA THR A 311 18.45 -8.55 -5.62
C THR A 311 17.52 -8.89 -4.47
N GLY A 312 17.36 -7.98 -3.51
CA GLY A 312 16.43 -8.13 -2.40
C GLY A 312 14.98 -8.28 -2.86
N SER A 313 14.56 -7.50 -3.85
CA SER A 313 13.21 -7.57 -4.44
C SER A 313 12.88 -8.89 -5.13
N VAL A 314 13.90 -9.64 -5.58
CA VAL A 314 13.70 -10.97 -6.20
C VAL A 314 13.73 -12.09 -5.15
N LEU A 315 14.44 -11.89 -4.04
CA LEU A 315 14.58 -12.88 -2.97
C LEU A 315 13.40 -12.89 -2.00
N LEU A 316 12.72 -11.74 -1.84
CA LEU A 316 11.52 -11.60 -1.03
C LEU A 316 10.31 -12.26 -1.71
#